data_AF-A0A9X4SKR2-F1
#
_entry.id   AF-A0A9X4SKR2-F1
#
_cell.length_a   1.000
_cell.length_b   1.000
_cell.length_c   1.000
_cell.angle_alpha   90.00
_cell.angle_beta   90.00
_cell.angle_gamma   90.00
#
_symmetry.space_group_name_H-M   'P 1'
#
loop_
_entity.id
_entity.type
_entity.pdbx_description
1 polymer ?
#
loop_
_entity_poly.entity_id
_entity_poly.type
_entity_poly.pdbx_seq_one_letter_code
_entity_poly.pdbx_strand_id
1 'polypeptide(L)'
;MNEIGCINIYQPLSLEQELGNGYIRLTDCSFNEGTGRYHMESEILDESHHIIGNFTTDTYIYNFHIDEHNMNTKLCMEMDLKGDMRKINSLRKDI
;
A
#
# COMPACT_ATOMS: atom_id res chain seq x y z
N MET A 1 -8.80 15.96 -18.70
CA MET A 1 -8.01 15.52 -17.54
C MET A 1 -8.69 14.25 -17.06
N ASN A 2 -8.35 13.12 -17.69
CA ASN A 2 -9.00 11.84 -17.40
C ASN A 2 -8.45 11.37 -16.06
N GLU A 3 -9.33 11.36 -15.07
CA GLU A 3 -9.17 10.72 -13.78
C GLU A 3 -8.59 9.33 -14.00
N ILE A 4 -7.28 9.18 -13.79
CA ILE A 4 -6.73 7.88 -13.46
C ILE A 4 -7.38 7.59 -12.12
N GLY A 5 -8.48 6.83 -12.14
CA GLY A 5 -9.20 6.36 -10.96
C GLY A 5 -8.32 5.38 -10.18
N CYS A 6 -7.22 5.87 -9.64
CA CYS A 6 -6.39 5.19 -8.66
C CYS A 6 -7.17 5.13 -7.36
N ILE A 7 -8.11 4.18 -7.34
CA ILE A 7 -8.77 3.67 -6.14
C ILE A 7 -9.68 4.73 -5.52
N ASN A 8 -10.97 4.43 -5.48
CA ASN A 8 -11.96 5.21 -4.76
C ASN A 8 -11.53 5.26 -3.27
N ILE A 9 -10.80 6.30 -2.86
CA ILE A 9 -10.29 6.53 -1.48
C ILE A 9 -11.44 6.75 -0.47
N TYR A 10 -12.70 6.61 -0.94
CA TYR A 10 -13.91 6.59 -0.14
C TYR A 10 -14.38 5.18 0.26
N GLN A 11 -13.56 4.15 0.04
CA GLN A 11 -13.81 2.81 0.58
C GLN A 11 -13.54 2.76 2.10
N PRO A 12 -14.26 1.92 2.87
CA PRO A 12 -14.09 1.87 4.32
C PRO A 12 -12.63 1.52 4.69
N LEU A 13 -12.08 2.30 5.64
CA LEU A 13 -10.72 2.23 6.19
C LEU A 13 -10.45 0.96 7.04
N SER A 14 -10.84 -0.21 6.54
CA SER A 14 -10.74 -1.48 7.25
C SER A 14 -10.71 -2.68 6.32
N LEU A 15 -10.16 -2.50 5.11
CA LEU A 15 -9.90 -3.62 4.20
C LEU A 15 -8.71 -4.43 4.72
N GLU A 16 -8.99 -5.63 5.21
CA GLU A 16 -7.98 -6.63 5.52
C GLU A 16 -7.72 -7.50 4.29
N GLN A 17 -6.45 -7.66 3.93
CA GLN A 17 -5.99 -8.55 2.86
C GLN A 17 -5.07 -9.61 3.44
N GLU A 18 -5.12 -10.83 2.91
CA GLU A 18 -4.21 -11.90 3.34
C GLU A 18 -2.74 -11.55 3.05
N LEU A 19 -1.90 -11.75 4.06
CA LEU A 19 -0.44 -11.64 3.97
C LEU A 19 0.18 -12.94 4.51
N GLY A 20 0.32 -13.94 3.62
CA GLY A 20 0.77 -15.26 4.03
C GLY A 20 -0.24 -15.92 4.97
N ASN A 21 0.16 -16.20 6.22
CA ASN A 21 -0.71 -16.72 7.27
C ASN A 21 -1.33 -15.62 8.16
N GLY A 22 -0.98 -14.36 7.93
CA GLY A 22 -1.57 -13.21 8.63
C GLY A 22 -2.35 -12.32 7.68
N TYR A 23 -2.51 -11.06 8.08
CA TYR A 23 -3.25 -10.06 7.33
C TYR A 23 -2.51 -8.73 7.29
N ILE A 24 -2.82 -7.92 6.29
CA ILE A 24 -2.52 -6.49 6.27
C ILE A 24 -3.83 -5.72 6.30
N ARG A 25 -3.99 -4.83 7.27
CA ARG A 25 -5.16 -3.96 7.41
C ARG A 25 -4.80 -2.55 7.00
N LEU A 26 -5.47 -2.01 5.98
CA LEU A 26 -5.31 -0.60 5.64
C LEU A 26 -5.92 0.27 6.74
N THR A 27 -5.14 1.20 7.29
CA THR A 27 -5.58 2.11 8.36
C THR A 27 -5.70 3.56 7.89
N ASP A 28 -4.88 3.98 6.94
CA ASP A 28 -4.98 5.30 6.32
C ASP A 28 -4.49 5.28 4.87
N CYS A 29 -5.01 6.18 4.04
CA CYS A 29 -4.52 6.42 2.70
C CYS A 29 -4.82 7.85 2.25
N SER A 30 -3.86 8.48 1.58
CA SER A 30 -4.05 9.82 1.02
C SER A 30 -3.37 9.98 -0.33
N PHE A 31 -3.97 10.82 -1.17
CA PHE A 31 -3.43 11.17 -2.48
C PHE A 31 -3.39 12.68 -2.65
N ASN A 32 -2.23 13.21 -3.03
CA ASN A 32 -2.04 14.61 -3.38
C ASN A 32 -1.87 14.73 -4.89
N GLU A 33 -2.97 15.07 -5.57
CA GLU A 33 -3.02 15.32 -7.01
C GLU A 33 -1.98 16.33 -7.49
N GLY A 34 -1.76 17.41 -6.73
CA GLY A 34 -0.83 18.48 -7.09
C GLY A 34 0.63 18.05 -7.11
N THR A 35 0.98 16.96 -6.42
CA THR A 35 2.35 16.43 -6.36
C THR A 35 2.47 15.00 -6.92
N GLY A 36 1.35 14.38 -7.30
CA GLY A 36 1.29 12.95 -7.65
C GLY A 36 1.78 12.03 -6.52
N ARG A 37 1.68 12.47 -5.26
CA ARG A 37 2.11 11.70 -4.09
C ARG A 37 0.97 10.90 -3.53
N TYR A 38 1.23 9.65 -3.21
CA TYR A 38 0.31 8.70 -2.62
C TYR A 38 0.94 8.12 -1.35
N HIS A 39 0.22 8.18 -0.24
CA HIS A 39 0.65 7.67 1.05
C HIS A 39 -0.34 6.60 1.52
N MET A 40 0.16 5.50 2.07
CA MET A 40 -0.63 4.45 2.72
C MET A 40 -0.02 4.10 4.06
N GLU A 41 -0.88 3.89 5.05
CA GLU A 41 -0.55 3.27 6.32
C GLU A 41 -1.39 2.01 6.50
N SER A 42 -0.74 0.96 7.01
CA SER A 42 -1.37 -0.31 7.30
C SER A 42 -0.81 -0.94 8.56
N GLU A 43 -1.62 -1.77 9.22
CA GLU A 43 -1.19 -2.66 10.28
C GLU A 43 -0.94 -4.07 9.72
N ILE A 44 0.08 -4.74 10.22
CA ILE A 44 0.37 -6.15 9.97
C ILE A 44 -0.20 -6.96 11.13
N LEU A 45 -1.06 -7.90 10.83
CA LEU A 45 -1.77 -8.74 11.79
C LEU A 45 -1.31 -10.20 11.69
N ASP A 46 -1.28 -10.90 12.83
CA ASP A 46 -1.15 -12.36 12.85
C ASP A 46 -2.46 -13.07 12.46
N GLU A 47 -2.46 -14.41 12.45
CA GLU A 47 -3.63 -15.24 12.13
C GLU A 47 -4.83 -15.00 13.08
N SER A 48 -4.54 -14.53 14.31
CA SER A 48 -5.53 -14.20 15.33
C SER A 48 -5.92 -12.72 15.30
N HIS A 49 -5.52 -11.98 14.24
CA HIS A 49 -5.80 -10.56 14.03
C HIS A 49 -5.16 -9.64 15.08
N HIS A 50 -4.11 -10.08 15.78
CA HIS A 50 -3.32 -9.20 16.63
C HIS A 50 -2.30 -8.42 15.82
N ILE A 51 -2.15 -7.13 16.13
CA ILE A 51 -1.16 -6.27 15.51
C ILE A 51 0.25 -6.70 15.94
N ILE A 52 1.09 -7.04 14.96
CA ILE A 52 2.48 -7.43 15.14
C ILE A 52 3.47 -6.45 14.50
N GLY A 53 2.97 -5.50 13.72
CA GLY A 53 3.75 -4.44 13.09
C GLY A 53 2.88 -3.50 12.26
N ASN A 54 3.53 -2.54 11.62
CA ASN A 54 2.94 -1.55 10.73
C ASN A 54 3.75 -1.48 9.44
N PHE A 55 3.07 -1.13 8.36
CA PHE A 55 3.63 -0.95 7.04
C PHE A 55 3.19 0.40 6.49
N THR A 56 4.14 1.23 6.07
CA THR A 56 3.85 2.50 5.41
C THR A 56 4.45 2.50 4.02
N THR A 57 3.73 3.10 3.07
CA THR A 57 4.21 3.28 1.69
C THR A 57 4.03 4.72 1.26
N ASP A 58 5.12 5.35 0.83
CA ASP A 58 5.12 6.65 0.19
C ASP A 58 5.52 6.50 -1.27
N THR A 59 4.58 6.77 -2.16
CA THR A 59 4.79 6.68 -3.61
C THR A 59 4.68 8.06 -4.23
N TYR A 60 5.53 8.39 -5.18
CA TYR A 60 5.32 9.58 -6.01
C TYR A 60 5.57 9.29 -7.49
N ILE A 61 4.67 9.82 -8.32
CA ILE A 61 4.79 9.78 -9.78
C ILE A 61 5.72 10.91 -10.20
N TYR A 62 6.88 10.58 -10.78
CA TYR A 62 7.83 11.60 -11.24
C TYR A 62 7.93 11.70 -12.76
N ASN A 63 7.37 10.73 -13.48
CA ASN A 63 7.21 10.83 -14.93
C ASN A 63 5.90 10.16 -15.33
N PHE A 64 5.06 10.89 -16.06
CA PHE A 64 3.82 10.40 -16.63
C PHE A 64 3.77 10.81 -18.10
N HIS A 65 3.70 9.83 -18.99
CA HIS A 65 3.58 10.04 -20.43
C HIS A 65 2.41 9.24 -20.96
N ILE A 66 1.57 9.89 -21.76
CA ILE A 66 0.48 9.23 -22.46
C ILE A 66 0.52 9.66 -23.92
N ASP A 67 0.46 8.68 -24.82
CA ASP A 67 0.30 8.88 -26.26
C ASP A 67 -0.92 8.07 -26.75
N GLU A 68 -1.18 8.08 -28.06
CA GLU A 68 -2.34 7.42 -28.67
C GLU A 68 -2.40 5.89 -28.41
N HIS A 69 -1.26 5.27 -28.09
CA HIS A 69 -1.11 3.82 -27.96
C HIS A 69 -0.55 3.39 -26.61
N ASN A 70 0.12 4.27 -25.86
CA ASN A 70 0.86 3.94 -24.65
C ASN A 70 0.54 4.87 -23.49
N MET A 71 0.56 4.29 -22.30
CA MET A 71 0.60 5.00 -21.02
C MET A 71 1.84 4.50 -20.27
N ASN A 72 2.77 5.41 -19.98
CA ASN A 72 4.01 5.14 -19.27
C ASN A 72 4.04 5.96 -17.97
N THR A 73 4.22 5.26 -16.86
CA THR A 73 4.32 5.87 -15.53
C THR A 73 5.61 5.40 -14.89
N LYS A 74 6.41 6.35 -14.38
CA LYS A 74 7.54 6.05 -13.50
C LYS A 74 7.24 6.53 -12.09
N LEU A 75 7.38 5.59 -11.17
CA LEU A 75 7.06 5.72 -9.76
C LEU A 75 8.37 5.62 -8.98
N CYS A 76 8.50 6.42 -7.94
CA CYS A 76 9.41 6.12 -6.84
C CYS A 76 8.55 5.72 -5.64
N MET A 77 8.98 4.67 -4.94
CA MET A 77 8.28 4.12 -3.79
C MET A 77 9.28 3.94 -2.65
N GLU A 78 8.93 4.49 -1.50
CA GLU A 78 9.58 4.23 -0.22
C GLU A 78 8.62 3.37 0.60
N MET A 79 9.14 2.28 1.16
CA MET A 79 8.39 1.35 1.99
C MET A 79 9.11 1.22 3.32
N ASP A 80 8.34 1.28 4.40
CA ASP A 80 8.86 1.08 5.75
C ASP A 80 8.00 0.04 6.47
N LEU A 81 8.67 -0.92 7.09
CA LEU A 81 8.07 -2.04 7.78
C LEU A 81 8.66 -2.09 9.19
N LYS A 82 7.81 -1.86 10.19
CA LYS A 82 8.20 -1.75 11.60
C LYS A 82 7.39 -2.72 12.43
N GLY A 83 8.03 -3.36 13.41
CA GLY A 83 7.34 -4.28 14.33
C GLY A 83 8.21 -5.43 14.77
N ASP A 84 7.58 -6.50 15.25
CA ASP A 84 8.29 -7.73 15.60
C ASP A 84 8.65 -8.50 14.33
N MET A 85 9.87 -8.27 13.82
CA MET A 85 10.30 -8.89 12.58
C MET A 85 10.34 -10.42 12.62
N ARG A 86 10.49 -11.03 13.80
CA ARG A 86 10.43 -12.50 13.90
C ARG A 86 9.02 -13.00 13.63
N LYS A 87 8.01 -12.35 14.23
CA LYS A 87 6.60 -12.67 13.99
C LYS A 87 6.20 -12.37 12.55
N ILE A 88 6.59 -11.21 12.02
CA ILE A 88 6.27 -10.82 10.64
C ILE A 88 6.87 -11.82 9.65
N ASN A 89 8.14 -12.19 9.83
CA ASN A 89 8.80 -13.18 8.97
C ASN A 89 8.14 -14.57 9.08
N SER A 90 7.57 -14.92 10.23
CA SER A 90 6.86 -16.19 10.42
C SER A 90 5.52 -16.27 9.68
N LEU A 91 4.99 -15.14 9.20
CA LEU A 91 3.77 -15.13 8.38
C LEU A 91 3.99 -15.66 6.96
N ARG A 92 5.24 -15.71 6.47
CA ARG A 92 5.55 -16.15 5.12
C ARG A 92 5.05 -17.59 4.91
N LYS A 93 4.21 -17.81 3.90
CA LYS A 93 3.89 -19.16 3.41
C LYS A 93 5.12 -19.73 2.71
N ASP A 94 5.52 -20.94 3.07
CA ASP A 94 6.47 -21.71 2.28
C ASP A 94 5.84 -21.96 0.90
N ILE A 95 6.55 -21.58 -0.17
CA ILE A 95 6.11 -21.70 -1.57
C ILE A 95 6.66 -23.01 -2.13
#